data_AF-A0A3D1KG45-F1
#
_entry.id   AF-A0A3D1KG45-F1
#
_cell.length_a   1.000
_cell.length_b   1.000
_cell.length_c   1.000
_cell.angle_alpha   90.00
_cell.angle_beta   90.00
_cell.angle_gamma   90.00
#
_symmetry.space_group_name_H-M   'P 1'
#
loop_
_entity.id
_entity.type
_entity.pdbx_description
1 polymer ?
#
loop_
_entity_poly.entity_id
_entity_poly.type
_entity_poly.pdbx_seq_one_letter_code
_entity_poly.pdbx_strand_id
1 'polypeptide(L)'
;VGRPIFYGAMITEGIVALIWATVSMFFFYGSPAPGYELIAAAKDTGFFTSAPAVVNIVCNDWLGVLGATLALLGVVAAPITSGDTAFRSARLIIADFLHLEQQSMRRRLYICIPLFAVSIALLLWQIGNPDGFNVIWQYFGWANQTLSVFTLWTLTVYLAQQKKPFVITLVPALFMTVICSTFLFISKQAFNLGEMFSYVMGIAVLVVALIWFFVWYKKHA
;
A
#
# COMPACT_ATOMS: atom_id res chain seq x y z
N VAL A 1 -24.43 5.43 10.68
CA VAL A 1 -23.28 4.74 11.31
C VAL A 1 -21.96 4.92 10.53
N GLY A 2 -21.98 5.18 9.22
CA GLY A 2 -20.73 5.33 8.43
C GLY A 2 -19.81 6.50 8.84
N ARG A 3 -20.33 7.68 9.17
CA ARG A 3 -19.50 8.83 9.58
C ARG A 3 -18.56 8.53 10.76
N PRO A 4 -19.03 8.10 11.95
CA PRO A 4 -18.13 7.83 13.07
C PRO A 4 -17.17 6.66 12.82
N ILE A 5 -17.59 5.63 12.07
CA ILE A 5 -16.74 4.47 11.80
C ILE A 5 -15.63 4.83 10.80
N PHE A 6 -15.97 5.40 9.65
CA PHE A 6 -14.97 5.70 8.61
C PHE A 6 -14.15 6.94 8.96
N TYR A 7 -14.79 8.02 9.39
CA TYR A 7 -14.09 9.27 9.73
C TYR A 7 -13.29 9.12 11.03
N GLY A 8 -13.87 8.46 12.03
CA GLY A 8 -13.18 8.18 13.29
C GLY A 8 -12.00 7.21 13.13
N ALA A 9 -12.15 6.16 12.32
CA ALA A 9 -11.04 5.26 12.00
C ALA A 9 -9.91 5.99 11.26
N MET A 10 -10.23 6.77 10.22
CA MET A 10 -9.21 7.52 9.47
C MET A 10 -8.45 8.54 10.34
N ILE A 11 -9.14 9.24 11.25
CA ILE A 11 -8.47 10.15 12.20
C ILE A 11 -7.57 9.35 13.15
N THR A 12 -8.05 8.22 13.67
CA THR A 12 -7.29 7.38 14.60
C THR A 12 -6.04 6.81 13.92
N GLU A 13 -6.16 6.32 12.68
CA GLU A 13 -5.01 5.87 11.87
C GLU A 13 -4.02 7.01 11.62
N GLY A 14 -4.50 8.23 11.33
CA GLY A 14 -3.66 9.41 11.19
C GLY A 14 -2.87 9.74 12.47
N ILE A 15 -3.52 9.67 13.63
CA ILE A 15 -2.85 9.87 14.93
C ILE A 15 -1.78 8.80 15.16
N VAL A 16 -2.11 7.53 14.92
CA VAL A 16 -1.15 6.41 15.06
C VAL A 16 0.04 6.60 14.12
N ALA A 17 -0.20 7.02 12.88
CA ALA A 17 0.85 7.31 11.90
C ALA A 17 1.76 8.47 12.36
N LEU A 18 1.20 9.54 12.93
CA LEU A 18 1.97 10.66 13.46
C LEU A 18 2.82 10.26 14.68
N ILE A 19 2.30 9.40 15.56
CA ILE A 19 3.07 8.84 16.67
C ILE A 19 4.25 8.04 16.13
N TRP A 20 4.02 7.14 15.17
CA TRP A 20 5.09 6.34 14.56
C TRP A 20 6.10 7.18 13.78
N ALA A 21 5.66 8.24 13.12
CA ALA A 21 6.56 9.20 12.47
C ALA A 21 7.47 9.87 13.51
N THR A 22 6.92 10.28 14.65
CA THR A 22 7.68 10.92 15.74
C THR A 22 8.67 9.94 16.37
N VAL A 23 8.24 8.71 16.67
CA VAL A 23 9.10 7.64 17.19
C VAL A 23 10.24 7.35 16.21
N SER A 24 9.94 7.25 14.92
CA SER A 24 10.95 7.01 13.88
C SER A 24 11.93 8.18 13.81
N MET A 25 11.45 9.43 13.81
CA MET A 25 12.33 10.61 13.77
C MET A 25 13.27 10.66 14.97
N PHE A 26 12.77 10.38 16.18
CA PHE A 26 13.63 10.32 17.35
C PHE A 26 14.62 9.15 17.27
N PHE A 27 14.18 7.98 16.86
CA PHE A 27 15.04 6.80 16.74
C PHE A 27 16.17 7.03 15.73
N PHE A 28 15.86 7.58 14.55
CA PHE A 28 16.84 7.77 13.48
C PHE A 28 17.72 9.01 13.65
N TYR A 29 17.23 10.07 14.29
CA TYR A 29 17.93 11.36 14.37
C TYR A 29 18.26 11.82 15.80
N GLY A 30 17.97 11.00 16.82
CA GLY A 30 18.28 11.28 18.23
C GLY A 30 19.77 11.13 18.55
N SER A 31 20.24 11.93 19.51
CA SER A 31 21.61 11.94 20.05
C SER A 31 21.63 11.24 21.43
N PRO A 32 22.70 10.51 21.85
CA PRO A 32 24.08 10.52 21.33
C PRO A 32 24.42 9.49 20.24
N ALA A 33 23.57 8.49 20.01
CA ALA A 33 23.77 7.47 18.97
C ALA A 33 22.51 7.40 18.08
N PRO A 34 22.58 7.86 16.82
CA PRO A 34 21.44 7.81 15.94
C PRO A 34 21.20 6.40 15.40
N GLY A 35 19.94 5.95 15.37
CA GLY A 35 19.56 4.56 15.11
C GLY A 35 19.98 3.97 13.75
N TYR A 36 20.44 4.80 12.81
CA TYR A 36 21.07 4.30 11.58
C TYR A 36 22.40 3.58 11.83
N GLU A 37 23.14 3.94 12.89
CA GLU A 37 24.39 3.25 13.27
C GLU A 37 24.12 1.84 13.83
N LEU A 38 23.02 1.69 14.59
CA LEU A 38 22.56 0.39 15.11
C LEU A 38 22.09 -0.54 13.99
N ILE A 39 21.43 -0.01 12.96
CA ILE A 39 21.01 -0.77 11.79
C ILE A 39 22.20 -1.12 10.88
N ALA A 40 23.21 -0.25 10.78
CA ALA A 40 24.43 -0.53 10.03
C ALA A 40 25.19 -1.74 10.60
N ALA A 41 25.22 -1.91 11.92
CA ALA A 41 25.78 -3.10 12.57
C ALA A 41 24.94 -4.37 12.35
N ALA A 42 23.61 -4.25 12.19
CA ALA A 42 22.69 -5.35 11.87
C ALA A 42 22.68 -5.75 10.38
N LYS A 43 23.40 -5.01 9.53
CA LYS A 43 23.46 -5.27 8.08
C LYS A 43 24.17 -6.60 7.77
N ASP A 44 25.12 -7.01 8.61
CA ASP A 44 25.86 -8.29 8.50
C ASP A 44 25.00 -9.53 8.84
N THR A 45 23.83 -9.34 9.46
CA THR A 45 22.87 -10.43 9.73
C THR A 45 21.71 -10.49 8.72
N GLY A 46 21.78 -9.71 7.63
CA GLY A 46 20.83 -9.78 6.51
C GLY A 46 19.69 -8.75 6.55
N PHE A 47 19.71 -7.79 7.49
CA PHE A 47 18.69 -6.75 7.61
C PHE A 47 19.11 -5.47 6.87
N PHE A 48 18.82 -5.40 5.58
CA PHE A 48 19.25 -4.27 4.73
C PHE A 48 18.33 -3.04 4.80
N THR A 49 17.15 -3.16 5.44
CA THR A 49 16.30 -2.14 6.09
C THR A 49 14.89 -2.71 6.13
N SER A 50 14.23 -2.72 7.28
CA SER A 50 12.84 -3.20 7.33
C SER A 50 12.14 -2.52 8.51
N ALA A 51 11.01 -1.86 8.25
CA ALA A 51 10.15 -1.34 9.32
C ALA A 51 9.94 -2.34 10.48
N PRO A 52 9.84 -3.67 10.25
CA PRO A 52 9.84 -4.69 11.32
C PRO A 52 11.06 -4.69 12.25
N ALA A 53 12.27 -4.42 11.75
CA ALA A 53 13.47 -4.38 12.58
C ALA A 53 13.49 -3.18 13.53
N VAL A 54 13.08 -2.01 13.04
CA VAL A 54 12.92 -0.80 13.88
C VAL A 54 11.86 -1.05 14.96
N VAL A 55 10.73 -1.65 14.58
CA VAL A 55 9.68 -2.05 15.52
C VAL A 55 10.24 -3.01 16.56
N ASN A 56 10.99 -4.04 16.15
CA ASN A 56 11.55 -5.03 17.08
C ASN A 56 12.52 -4.41 18.09
N ILE A 57 13.43 -3.53 17.63
CA ILE A 57 14.41 -2.85 18.49
C ILE A 57 13.68 -1.91 19.47
N VAL A 58 12.79 -1.05 18.98
CA VAL A 58 12.02 -0.12 19.84
C VAL A 58 11.17 -0.89 20.85
N CYS A 59 10.54 -2.00 20.44
CA CYS A 59 9.72 -2.81 21.33
C CYS A 59 10.52 -3.51 22.43
N ASN A 60 11.72 -4.02 22.13
CA ASN A 60 12.54 -4.69 23.13
C ASN A 60 13.28 -3.68 24.04
N ASP A 61 13.78 -2.57 23.51
CA ASP A 61 14.61 -1.63 24.26
C ASP A 61 13.79 -0.62 25.08
N TRP A 62 12.63 -0.16 24.58
CA TRP A 62 11.89 0.94 25.23
C TRP A 62 10.65 0.48 25.99
N LEU A 63 9.98 -0.56 25.50
CA LEU A 63 8.68 -1.01 26.00
C LEU A 63 8.80 -2.10 27.08
N GLY A 64 9.99 -2.69 27.25
CA GLY A 64 10.23 -3.81 28.17
C GLY A 64 9.49 -5.09 27.77
N VAL A 65 9.67 -6.17 28.53
CA VAL A 65 9.15 -7.51 28.16
C VAL A 65 7.63 -7.53 27.96
N LEU A 66 6.87 -6.80 28.78
CA LEU A 66 5.40 -6.73 28.67
C LEU A 66 4.95 -5.93 27.45
N GLY A 67 5.59 -4.80 27.14
CA GLY A 67 5.24 -4.02 25.94
C GLY A 67 5.74 -4.68 24.66
N ALA A 68 6.89 -5.37 24.68
CA ALA A 68 7.41 -6.15 23.57
C ALA A 68 6.48 -7.32 23.21
N THR A 69 5.99 -8.07 24.20
CA THR A 69 5.05 -9.18 23.97
C THR A 69 3.72 -8.70 23.41
N LEU A 70 3.15 -7.62 23.94
CA LEU A 70 1.93 -7.02 23.39
C LEU A 70 2.12 -6.49 21.96
N ALA A 71 3.25 -5.84 21.68
CA ALA A 71 3.55 -5.35 20.34
C ALA A 71 3.77 -6.49 19.35
N LEU A 72 4.48 -7.55 19.74
CA LEU A 72 4.72 -8.72 18.89
C LEU A 72 3.41 -9.47 18.58
N LEU A 73 2.52 -9.60 19.58
CA LEU A 73 1.17 -10.14 19.37
C LEU A 73 0.38 -9.29 18.38
N GLY A 74 0.42 -7.95 18.49
CA GLY A 74 -0.25 -7.06 17.54
C GLY A 74 0.32 -7.14 16.12
N VAL A 75 1.64 -7.09 16.00
CA VAL A 75 2.37 -7.12 14.73
C VAL A 75 2.22 -8.46 14.02
N VAL A 76 2.05 -9.57 14.74
CA VAL A 76 1.84 -10.90 14.14
C VAL A 76 0.36 -11.20 13.90
N ALA A 77 -0.53 -10.87 14.84
CA ALA A 77 -1.95 -11.19 14.74
C ALA A 77 -2.69 -10.36 13.67
N ALA A 78 -2.34 -9.08 13.51
CA ALA A 78 -3.02 -8.21 12.55
C ALA A 78 -2.78 -8.63 11.09
N PRO A 79 -1.55 -8.96 10.64
CA PRO A 79 -1.33 -9.52 9.31
C PRO A 79 -1.97 -10.88 9.09
N ILE A 80 -2.07 -11.74 10.12
CA ILE A 80 -2.74 -13.05 9.98
C ILE A 80 -4.23 -12.86 9.69
N THR A 81 -4.91 -12.04 10.49
CA THR A 81 -6.36 -11.79 10.35
C THR A 81 -6.70 -11.01 9.07
N SER A 82 -5.88 -10.00 8.73
CA SER A 82 -5.99 -9.27 7.47
C SER A 82 -5.66 -10.16 6.27
N GLY A 83 -4.68 -11.05 6.41
CA GLY A 83 -4.29 -12.03 5.40
C GLY A 83 -5.40 -13.03 5.10
N ASP A 84 -6.03 -13.63 6.11
CA ASP A 84 -7.19 -14.52 5.92
C ASP A 84 -8.34 -13.80 5.19
N THR A 85 -8.60 -12.56 5.61
CA THR A 85 -9.60 -11.70 4.95
C THR A 85 -9.22 -11.44 3.48
N ALA A 86 -7.94 -11.20 3.19
CA ALA A 86 -7.44 -10.99 1.83
C ALA A 86 -7.56 -12.26 0.97
N PHE A 87 -7.16 -13.43 1.45
CA PHE A 87 -7.32 -14.71 0.74
C PHE A 87 -8.79 -15.03 0.45
N ARG A 88 -9.66 -14.78 1.43
CA ARG A 88 -11.11 -14.94 1.26
C ARG A 88 -11.65 -14.00 0.17
N SER A 89 -11.23 -12.74 0.19
CA SER A 89 -11.67 -11.72 -0.76
C SER A 89 -11.16 -12.00 -2.18
N ALA A 90 -9.87 -12.33 -2.32
CA ALA A 90 -9.27 -12.71 -3.60
C ALA A 90 -9.99 -13.91 -4.23
N ARG A 91 -10.30 -14.94 -3.44
CA ARG A 91 -11.07 -16.09 -3.90
C ARG A 91 -12.47 -15.72 -4.40
N LEU A 92 -13.17 -14.82 -3.69
CA LEU A 92 -14.48 -14.31 -4.10
C LEU A 92 -14.41 -13.55 -5.42
N ILE A 93 -13.45 -12.65 -5.56
CA ILE A 93 -13.22 -11.89 -6.78
C ILE A 93 -12.93 -12.82 -7.97
N ILE A 94 -12.01 -13.78 -7.80
CA ILE A 94 -11.66 -14.73 -8.88
C ILE A 94 -12.87 -15.59 -9.27
N ALA A 95 -13.65 -16.06 -8.30
CA ALA A 95 -14.84 -16.85 -8.61
C ALA A 95 -15.89 -16.07 -9.38
N ASP A 96 -16.05 -14.78 -9.05
CA ASP A 96 -16.99 -13.89 -9.74
C ASP A 96 -16.56 -13.66 -11.20
N PHE A 97 -15.27 -13.39 -11.43
CA PHE A 97 -14.70 -13.27 -12.77
C PHE A 97 -14.81 -14.55 -13.62
N LEU A 98 -14.68 -15.72 -12.98
CA LEU A 98 -14.80 -17.01 -13.66
C LEU A 98 -16.25 -17.54 -13.69
N HIS A 99 -17.21 -16.77 -13.15
CA HIS A 99 -18.61 -17.17 -12.95
C HIS A 99 -18.77 -18.56 -12.30
N LEU A 100 -17.90 -18.87 -11.34
CA LEU A 100 -17.87 -20.15 -10.63
C LEU A 100 -18.65 -20.07 -9.33
N GLU A 101 -19.61 -20.98 -9.16
CA GLU A 101 -20.39 -21.08 -7.93
C GLU A 101 -19.51 -21.55 -6.75
N GLN A 102 -19.56 -20.80 -5.64
CA GLN A 102 -18.73 -21.06 -4.46
C GLN A 102 -19.35 -21.98 -3.40
N GLN A 103 -20.57 -22.48 -3.61
CA GLN A 103 -21.27 -23.32 -2.62
C GLN A 103 -20.61 -24.69 -2.43
N SER A 104 -20.07 -25.28 -3.51
CA SER A 104 -19.45 -26.60 -3.47
C SER A 104 -17.98 -26.55 -3.04
N MET A 105 -17.60 -27.42 -2.09
CA MET A 105 -16.22 -27.53 -1.57
C MET A 105 -15.19 -27.77 -2.70
N ARG A 106 -15.55 -28.57 -3.72
CA ARG A 106 -14.67 -28.86 -4.86
C ARG A 106 -14.35 -27.60 -5.67
N ARG A 107 -15.36 -26.78 -6.01
CA ARG A 107 -15.16 -25.51 -6.74
C ARG A 107 -14.37 -24.48 -5.93
N ARG A 108 -14.55 -24.48 -4.61
CA ARG A 108 -13.72 -23.67 -3.70
C ARG A 108 -12.24 -24.07 -3.76
N LEU A 109 -11.94 -25.37 -3.72
CA LEU A 109 -10.57 -25.87 -3.76
C LEU A 109 -9.86 -25.57 -5.10
N TYR A 110 -10.58 -25.61 -6.23
CA TYR A 110 -10.01 -25.26 -7.53
C TYR A 110 -9.46 -23.83 -7.59
N ILE A 111 -10.00 -22.89 -6.82
CA ILE A 111 -9.50 -21.52 -6.74
C ILE A 111 -8.48 -21.37 -5.60
N CYS A 112 -8.76 -21.99 -4.44
CA CYS A 112 -7.89 -21.92 -3.27
C CYS A 112 -6.50 -22.51 -3.54
N ILE A 113 -6.42 -23.70 -4.14
CA ILE A 113 -5.14 -24.42 -4.30
C ILE A 113 -4.16 -23.61 -5.17
N PRO A 114 -4.53 -23.12 -6.36
CA PRO A 114 -3.66 -22.25 -7.15
C PRO A 114 -3.31 -20.94 -6.42
N LEU A 115 -4.29 -20.33 -5.73
CA LEU A 115 -4.05 -19.08 -4.99
C LEU A 115 -3.02 -19.26 -3.87
N PHE A 116 -3.11 -20.36 -3.10
CA PHE A 116 -2.12 -20.71 -2.09
C PHE A 116 -0.77 -21.07 -2.70
N ALA A 117 -0.74 -21.81 -3.80
CA ALA A 117 0.50 -22.17 -4.48
C ALA A 117 1.27 -20.92 -4.96
N VAL A 118 0.58 -19.96 -5.59
CA VAL A 118 1.17 -18.68 -6.00
C VAL A 118 1.65 -17.90 -4.79
N SER A 119 0.87 -17.86 -3.70
CA SER A 119 1.24 -17.13 -2.49
C SER A 119 2.47 -17.73 -1.81
N ILE A 120 2.58 -19.06 -1.74
CA ILE A 120 3.77 -19.75 -1.22
C ILE A 120 4.97 -19.49 -2.13
N ALA A 121 4.79 -19.54 -3.45
CA ALA A 121 5.87 -19.24 -4.39
C ALA A 121 6.39 -17.80 -4.21
N LEU A 122 5.48 -16.83 -4.02
CA LEU A 122 5.85 -15.44 -3.72
C LEU A 122 6.56 -15.31 -2.36
N LEU A 123 6.13 -16.05 -1.33
CA LEU A 123 6.80 -16.07 -0.03
C LEU A 123 8.22 -16.64 -0.14
N LEU A 124 8.41 -17.74 -0.88
CA LEU A 124 9.73 -18.32 -1.11
C LEU A 124 10.63 -17.36 -1.90
N TRP A 125 10.09 -16.70 -2.91
CA TRP A 125 10.79 -15.65 -3.65
C TRP A 125 11.19 -14.49 -2.74
N GLN A 126 10.29 -14.05 -1.86
CA GLN A 126 10.55 -12.96 -0.92
C GLN A 126 11.69 -13.31 0.05
N ILE A 127 11.72 -14.53 0.58
CA ILE A 127 12.77 -15.00 1.49
C ILE A 127 14.11 -15.13 0.76
N GLY A 128 14.09 -15.56 -0.51
CA GLY A 128 15.30 -15.72 -1.32
C GLY A 128 15.90 -14.41 -1.85
N ASN A 129 15.13 -13.31 -1.90
CA ASN A 129 15.60 -12.02 -2.37
C ASN A 129 15.82 -11.05 -1.19
N PRO A 130 17.03 -10.51 -0.98
CA PRO A 130 17.32 -9.57 0.10
C PRO A 130 16.38 -8.35 0.12
N ASP A 131 15.96 -7.87 -1.06
CA ASP A 131 15.04 -6.74 -1.21
C ASP A 131 13.57 -7.15 -1.41
N GLY A 132 13.25 -8.45 -1.34
CA GLY A 132 11.93 -8.98 -1.69
C GLY A 132 10.78 -8.34 -0.90
N PHE A 133 10.98 -8.16 0.42
CA PHE A 133 9.98 -7.50 1.28
C PHE A 133 9.74 -6.05 0.88
N ASN A 134 10.83 -5.29 0.61
CA ASN A 134 10.72 -3.88 0.23
C ASN A 134 10.00 -3.72 -1.11
N VAL A 135 10.24 -4.61 -2.06
CA VAL A 135 9.51 -4.64 -3.34
C VAL A 135 8.02 -4.87 -3.09
N ILE A 136 7.64 -5.93 -2.36
CA ILE A 136 6.23 -6.24 -2.08
C ILE A 136 5.56 -5.07 -1.33
N TRP A 137 6.26 -4.48 -0.37
CA TRP A 137 5.74 -3.36 0.41
C TRP A 137 5.48 -2.11 -0.43
N GLN A 138 6.39 -1.77 -1.36
CA GLN A 138 6.19 -0.66 -2.29
C GLN A 138 5.00 -0.90 -3.22
N TYR A 139 4.84 -2.12 -3.75
CA TYR A 139 3.70 -2.48 -4.59
C TYR A 139 2.38 -2.52 -3.81
N PHE A 140 2.40 -2.92 -2.54
CA PHE A 140 1.24 -2.82 -1.65
C PHE A 140 0.83 -1.35 -1.45
N GLY A 141 1.79 -0.47 -1.15
CA GLY A 141 1.57 0.97 -1.07
C GLY A 141 1.00 1.54 -2.37
N TRP A 142 1.57 1.18 -3.52
CA TRP A 142 1.10 1.59 -4.83
C TRP A 142 -0.34 1.11 -5.12
N ALA A 143 -0.69 -0.12 -4.75
CA ALA A 143 -2.05 -0.64 -4.95
C ALA A 143 -3.09 0.17 -4.14
N ASN A 144 -2.76 0.52 -2.90
CA ASN A 144 -3.63 1.35 -2.05
C ASN A 144 -3.78 2.79 -2.61
N GLN A 145 -2.69 3.35 -3.14
CA GLN A 145 -2.73 4.66 -3.80
C GLN A 145 -3.57 4.61 -5.09
N THR A 146 -3.48 3.53 -5.86
CA THR A 146 -4.25 3.33 -7.09
C THR A 146 -5.75 3.20 -6.81
N LEU A 147 -6.14 2.48 -5.74
CA LEU A 147 -7.55 2.45 -5.30
C LEU A 147 -8.07 3.86 -4.94
N SER A 148 -7.22 4.66 -4.29
CA SER A 148 -7.53 6.05 -3.97
C SER A 148 -7.70 6.89 -5.25
N VAL A 149 -6.88 6.67 -6.29
CA VAL A 149 -7.02 7.33 -7.61
C VAL A 149 -8.41 7.06 -8.21
N PHE A 150 -8.85 5.80 -8.28
CA PHE A 150 -10.18 5.47 -8.81
C PHE A 150 -11.31 6.13 -8.02
N THR A 151 -11.18 6.15 -6.69
CA THR A 151 -12.17 6.80 -5.81
C THR A 151 -12.22 8.31 -6.05
N LEU A 152 -11.06 8.97 -6.15
CA LEU A 152 -10.97 10.42 -6.41
C LEU A 152 -11.53 10.79 -7.79
N TRP A 153 -11.27 9.98 -8.82
CA TRP A 153 -11.86 10.18 -10.15
C TRP A 153 -13.38 10.02 -10.13
N THR A 154 -13.88 9.00 -9.43
CA THR A 154 -15.34 8.79 -9.25
C THR A 154 -16.00 9.98 -8.56
N LEU A 155 -15.38 10.49 -7.49
CA LEU A 155 -15.85 11.68 -6.78
C LEU A 155 -15.79 12.93 -7.67
N THR A 156 -14.73 13.07 -8.48
CA THR A 156 -14.57 14.19 -9.40
C THR A 156 -15.68 14.22 -10.46
N VAL A 157 -15.98 13.07 -11.07
CA VAL A 157 -17.08 12.91 -12.02
C VAL A 157 -18.42 13.22 -11.35
N TYR A 158 -18.65 12.69 -10.14
CA TYR A 158 -19.88 12.94 -9.38
C TYR A 158 -20.07 14.43 -9.06
N LEU A 159 -19.04 15.10 -8.55
CA LEU A 159 -19.11 16.54 -8.23
C LEU A 159 -19.29 17.40 -9.48
N ALA A 160 -18.65 17.03 -10.59
CA ALA A 160 -18.79 17.71 -11.87
C ALA A 160 -20.24 17.64 -12.39
N GLN A 161 -20.86 16.47 -12.35
CA GLN A 161 -22.28 16.29 -12.74
C GLN A 161 -23.23 17.05 -11.81
N GLN A 162 -22.92 17.12 -10.51
CA GLN A 162 -23.70 17.85 -9.52
C GLN A 162 -23.45 19.37 -9.54
N LYS A 163 -22.64 19.88 -10.48
CA LYS A 163 -22.24 21.30 -10.59
C LYS A 163 -21.65 21.88 -9.31
N LYS A 164 -20.98 21.02 -8.52
CA LYS A 164 -20.27 21.36 -7.29
C LYS A 164 -18.78 21.60 -7.59
N PRO A 165 -18.01 22.22 -6.68
CA PRO A 165 -16.59 22.47 -6.90
C PRO A 165 -15.79 21.14 -6.98
N PHE A 166 -15.70 20.58 -8.19
CA PHE A 166 -14.98 19.33 -8.50
C PHE A 166 -13.45 19.50 -8.48
N VAL A 167 -12.96 20.74 -8.53
CA VAL A 167 -11.52 21.04 -8.51
C VAL A 167 -10.84 20.48 -7.25
N ILE A 168 -11.56 20.45 -6.12
CA ILE A 168 -11.07 19.94 -4.83
C ILE A 168 -10.65 18.47 -4.93
N THR A 169 -11.34 17.66 -5.73
CA THR A 169 -11.01 16.24 -5.93
C THR A 169 -10.19 16.02 -7.20
N LEU A 170 -10.34 16.87 -8.22
CA LEU A 170 -9.60 16.77 -9.49
C LEU A 170 -8.10 16.95 -9.29
N VAL A 171 -7.67 17.95 -8.51
CA VAL A 171 -6.24 18.22 -8.30
C VAL A 171 -5.55 17.03 -7.61
N PRO A 172 -6.06 16.49 -6.48
CA PRO A 172 -5.54 15.26 -5.90
C PRO A 172 -5.63 14.05 -6.84
N ALA A 173 -6.72 13.91 -7.61
CA ALA A 173 -6.88 12.79 -8.55
C ALA A 173 -5.75 12.78 -9.61
N LEU A 174 -5.49 13.92 -10.22
CA LEU A 174 -4.45 14.08 -11.23
C LEU A 174 -3.06 13.84 -10.64
N PHE A 175 -2.76 14.45 -9.49
CA PHE A 175 -1.48 14.28 -8.81
C PHE A 175 -1.20 12.81 -8.47
N MET A 176 -2.17 12.13 -7.85
CA MET A 176 -2.03 10.71 -7.50
C MET A 176 -1.94 9.82 -8.76
N THR A 177 -2.64 10.17 -9.84
CA THR A 177 -2.53 9.46 -11.12
C THR A 177 -1.10 9.55 -11.67
N VAL A 178 -0.50 10.73 -11.66
CA VAL A 178 0.89 10.94 -12.10
C VAL A 178 1.86 10.13 -11.26
N ILE A 179 1.74 10.17 -9.93
CA ILE A 179 2.62 9.42 -9.02
C ILE A 179 2.50 7.92 -9.28
N CYS A 180 1.28 7.39 -9.33
CA CYS A 180 1.05 5.96 -9.52
C CYS A 180 1.57 5.47 -10.88
N SER A 181 1.41 6.27 -11.94
CA SER A 181 1.93 5.93 -13.27
C SER A 181 3.46 6.05 -13.33
N THR A 182 4.03 7.11 -12.75
CA THR A 182 5.49 7.31 -12.71
C THR A 182 6.18 6.19 -11.93
N PHE A 183 5.58 5.72 -10.83
CA PHE A 183 6.09 4.56 -10.09
C PHE A 183 6.22 3.31 -10.98
N LEU A 184 5.21 3.02 -11.82
CA LEU A 184 5.28 1.90 -12.75
C LEU A 184 6.37 2.09 -13.81
N PHE A 185 6.58 3.32 -14.28
CA PHE A 185 7.62 3.62 -15.26
C PHE A 185 9.03 3.41 -14.69
N ILE A 186 9.28 3.89 -13.47
CA ILE A 186 10.59 3.80 -12.81
C ILE A 186 10.87 2.40 -12.27
N SER A 187 9.84 1.70 -11.79
CA SER A 187 10.02 0.42 -11.09
C SER A 187 10.75 -0.61 -11.96
N LYS A 188 11.83 -1.18 -11.40
CA LYS A 188 12.67 -2.19 -12.05
C LYS A 188 11.91 -3.46 -12.41
N GLN A 189 10.86 -3.77 -11.64
CA GLN A 189 10.01 -4.93 -11.80
C GLN A 189 8.85 -4.69 -12.79
N ALA A 190 8.62 -3.42 -13.19
CA ALA A 190 7.63 -3.06 -14.20
C ALA A 190 8.34 -2.64 -15.50
N PHE A 191 8.33 -1.36 -15.85
CA PHE A 191 8.87 -0.90 -17.14
C PHE A 191 10.36 -0.57 -17.10
N ASN A 192 10.96 -0.40 -15.91
CA ASN A 192 12.39 -0.13 -15.71
C ASN A 192 12.95 0.96 -16.65
N LEU A 193 12.17 2.03 -16.86
CA LEU A 193 12.56 3.15 -17.70
C LEU A 193 13.49 4.07 -16.92
N GLY A 194 14.52 4.60 -17.60
CA GLY A 194 15.42 5.58 -17.01
C GLY A 194 14.66 6.76 -16.40
N GLU A 195 15.14 7.28 -15.27
CA GLU A 195 14.42 8.26 -14.43
C GLU A 195 13.89 9.46 -15.23
N MET A 196 14.74 10.05 -16.07
CA MET A 196 14.35 11.19 -16.91
C MET A 196 13.18 10.84 -17.85
N PHE A 197 13.22 9.66 -18.48
CA PHE A 197 12.16 9.23 -19.39
C PHE A 197 10.86 8.94 -18.62
N SER A 198 10.98 8.32 -17.44
CA SER A 198 9.83 8.05 -16.58
C SER A 198 9.11 9.32 -16.11
N TYR A 199 9.85 10.37 -15.76
CA TYR A 199 9.25 11.65 -15.37
C TYR A 199 8.55 12.34 -16.55
N VAL A 200 9.16 12.30 -17.74
CA VAL A 200 8.53 12.80 -18.97
C VAL A 200 7.22 12.05 -19.26
N MET A 201 7.23 10.72 -19.13
CA MET A 201 6.03 9.90 -19.28
C MET A 201 4.97 10.21 -18.20
N GLY A 202 5.37 10.47 -16.96
CA GLY A 202 4.47 10.93 -15.91
C GLY A 202 3.77 12.25 -16.26
N ILE A 203 4.50 13.22 -16.82
CA ILE A 203 3.92 14.47 -17.32
C ILE A 203 3.00 14.21 -18.52
N ALA A 204 3.37 13.31 -19.42
CA ALA A 204 2.50 12.94 -20.54
C ALA A 204 1.17 12.34 -20.05
N VAL A 205 1.19 11.49 -19.02
CA VAL A 205 -0.02 10.95 -18.37
C VAL A 205 -0.87 12.08 -17.78
N LEU A 206 -0.26 13.08 -17.14
CA LEU A 206 -1.00 14.25 -16.63
C LEU A 206 -1.77 14.96 -17.74
N VAL A 207 -1.09 15.25 -18.85
CA VAL A 207 -1.67 15.95 -20.00
C VAL A 207 -2.81 15.14 -20.60
N VAL A 208 -2.61 13.83 -20.79
CA VAL A 208 -3.65 12.93 -21.32
C VAL A 208 -4.86 12.87 -20.38
N ALA A 209 -4.64 12.71 -19.07
CA ALA A 209 -5.72 12.66 -18.08
C ALA A 209 -6.53 13.96 -18.04
N LEU A 210 -5.86 15.11 -18.11
CA LEU A 210 -6.49 16.43 -18.20
C LEU A 210 -7.33 16.57 -19.48
N ILE A 211 -6.74 16.28 -20.64
CA ILE A 211 -7.44 16.37 -21.93
C ILE A 211 -8.68 15.47 -21.92
N TRP A 212 -8.52 14.22 -21.48
CA TRP A 212 -9.63 13.27 -21.39
C TRP A 212 -10.74 13.82 -20.50
N PHE A 213 -10.40 14.28 -19.28
CA PHE A 213 -11.39 14.83 -18.36
C PHE A 213 -12.14 16.01 -18.96
N PHE A 214 -11.46 16.97 -19.59
CA PHE A 214 -12.10 18.14 -20.19
C PHE A 214 -12.96 17.81 -21.41
N VAL A 215 -12.52 16.87 -22.26
CA VAL A 215 -13.33 16.36 -23.39
C VAL A 215 -14.60 15.70 -22.88
N TRP A 216 -14.48 14.86 -21.84
CA TRP A 216 -15.62 14.23 -21.19
C TRP A 216 -16.56 15.26 -20.56
N TYR A 217 -16.00 16.25 -19.84
CA TYR A 217 -16.73 17.31 -19.16
C TYR A 217 -17.53 18.15 -20.16
N LYS A 218 -16.92 18.60 -21.26
CA LYS A 218 -17.61 19.36 -22.31
C LYS A 218 -18.78 18.61 -22.95
N LYS A 219 -18.74 17.27 -22.96
CA LYS A 219 -19.78 16.44 -23.56
C LYS A 219 -20.95 16.13 -22.59
N HIS A 220 -20.72 16.15 -21.27
CA HIS A 220 -21.67 15.63 -20.28
C HIS A 220 -22.05 16.60 -19.15
N ALA A 221 -21.42 17.77 -19.05
CA ALA A 221 -21.72 18.82 -18.06
C ALA A 221 -22.46 20.00 -18.71
#